data_AF-A0A4Y9Y3A5-F1
#
_entry.id   AF-A0A4Y9Y3A5-F1
#
_cell.length_a   1.000
_cell.length_b   1.000
_cell.length_c   1.000
_cell.angle_alpha   90.00
_cell.angle_beta   90.00
_cell.angle_gamma   90.00
#
_symmetry.space_group_name_H-M   'P 1'
#
loop_
_entity.id
_entity.type
_entity.pdbx_description
1 polymer ?
#
loop_
_entity_poly.entity_id
_entity_poly.type
_entity_poly.pdbx_seq_one_letter_code
_entity_poly.pdbx_strand_id
1 'polypeptide(L)'
;MLEILSKVDTPNLEHLELEYRADAAEDDLLLYIPRKFLKLRSLEIHRFRSSGGNDITITDIALRVARLQDLLTLQAYLDTDITEGHPFPILRQNATILALILARPGLKLWLLHVGHQYDAKWYPFRLVAGRTIDMESQAEVDSSGSSPEGVSAYPYDDYL
;
A
#
# COMPACT_ATOMS: atom_id res chain seq x y z
N MET A 1 10.55 -12.38 -5.07
CA MET A 1 9.93 -12.25 -3.72
C MET A 1 9.10 -13.47 -3.31
N LEU A 2 8.16 -13.93 -4.15
CA LEU A 2 7.31 -15.10 -3.84
C LEU A 2 8.08 -16.35 -3.39
N GLU A 3 9.20 -16.66 -4.04
CA GLU A 3 10.05 -17.80 -3.64
C GLU A 3 10.52 -17.69 -2.18
N ILE A 4 10.92 -16.49 -1.74
CA ILE A 4 11.38 -16.27 -0.36
C ILE A 4 10.21 -16.48 0.60
N LEU A 5 9.07 -15.82 0.37
CA LEU A 5 7.88 -15.99 1.20
C LEU A 5 7.39 -17.44 1.24
N SER A 6 7.59 -18.22 0.16
CA SER A 6 7.19 -19.62 0.13
C SER A 6 7.92 -20.49 1.15
N LYS A 7 9.15 -20.11 1.50
CA LYS A 7 10.02 -20.84 2.45
C LYS A 7 9.87 -20.39 3.90
N VAL A 8 9.25 -19.24 4.15
CA VAL A 8 9.00 -18.73 5.50
C VAL A 8 7.93 -19.59 6.19
N ASP A 9 8.19 -20.11 7.39
CA ASP A 9 7.19 -20.87 8.18
C ASP A 9 6.80 -20.09 9.44
N THR A 10 5.93 -19.09 9.26
CA THR A 10 5.42 -18.23 10.35
C THR A 10 3.90 -18.07 10.24
N PRO A 11 3.11 -19.13 10.51
CA PRO A 11 1.66 -19.10 10.31
C PRO A 11 0.91 -18.08 11.21
N ASN A 12 1.56 -17.61 12.28
CA ASN A 12 1.03 -16.58 13.19
C ASN A 12 1.61 -15.19 12.93
N LEU A 13 2.23 -14.95 11.77
CA LEU A 13 2.78 -13.64 11.43
C LEU A 13 1.67 -12.58 11.41
N GLU A 14 1.80 -11.56 12.26
CA GLU A 14 0.84 -10.45 12.35
C GLU A 14 1.28 -9.22 11.55
N HIS A 15 2.58 -9.08 11.26
CA HIS A 15 3.16 -7.93 10.59
C HIS A 15 4.08 -8.40 9.46
N LEU A 16 3.89 -7.86 8.27
CA LEU A 16 4.68 -8.20 7.09
C LEU A 16 5.02 -6.93 6.32
N GLU A 17 6.31 -6.67 6.18
CA GLU A 17 6.87 -5.69 5.25
C GLU A 17 7.36 -6.42 4.00
N LEU A 18 7.01 -5.89 2.83
CA LEU A 18 7.41 -6.42 1.55
C LEU A 18 7.98 -5.35 0.66
N GLU A 19 9.21 -5.59 0.21
CA GLU A 19 9.82 -4.81 -0.85
C GLU A 19 9.98 -5.69 -2.09
N TYR A 20 9.41 -5.29 -3.22
CA TYR A 20 9.54 -6.05 -4.46
C TYR A 20 9.40 -5.19 -5.71
N ARG A 21 10.01 -5.68 -6.78
CA ARG A 21 9.80 -5.17 -8.13
C ARG A 21 8.58 -5.86 -8.75
N ALA A 22 7.68 -5.09 -9.35
CA ALA A 22 6.57 -5.58 -10.13
C ALA A 22 7.06 -6.45 -11.28
N ASP A 23 6.72 -7.73 -11.28
CA ASP A 23 7.10 -8.67 -12.32
C ASP A 23 5.91 -9.56 -12.70
N ALA A 24 6.13 -10.52 -13.60
CA ALA A 24 5.06 -11.42 -14.04
C ALA A 24 4.49 -12.31 -12.91
N ALA A 25 5.19 -12.44 -11.78
CA ALA A 25 4.77 -13.23 -10.62
C ALA A 25 4.12 -12.37 -9.52
N GLU A 26 3.93 -11.08 -9.75
CA GLU A 26 3.33 -10.15 -8.78
C GLU A 26 1.91 -10.57 -8.37
N ASP A 27 1.08 -10.99 -9.34
CA ASP A 27 -0.27 -11.48 -9.06
C ASP A 27 -0.23 -12.68 -8.10
N ASP A 28 0.60 -13.67 -8.42
CA ASP A 28 0.78 -14.88 -7.61
C ASP A 28 1.30 -14.54 -6.21
N LEU A 29 2.23 -13.59 -6.09
CA LEU A 29 2.72 -13.08 -4.81
C LEU A 29 1.57 -12.53 -3.95
N LEU A 30 0.77 -11.63 -4.51
CA LEU A 30 -0.32 -10.99 -3.79
C LEU A 30 -1.49 -11.94 -3.48
N LEU A 31 -1.70 -12.98 -4.30
CA LEU A 31 -2.65 -14.06 -4.01
C LEU A 31 -2.13 -15.04 -2.95
N TYR A 32 -0.81 -15.18 -2.83
CA TYR A 32 -0.18 -16.09 -1.88
C TYR A 32 -0.24 -15.59 -0.44
N ILE A 33 0.02 -14.30 -0.22
CA ILE A 33 0.03 -13.66 1.11
C ILE A 33 -1.23 -13.99 1.93
N PRO A 34 -2.47 -13.73 1.45
CA PRO A 34 -3.69 -14.03 2.20
C PRO A 34 -3.99 -15.53 2.35
N ARG A 35 -3.31 -16.41 1.61
CA ARG A 35 -3.43 -17.86 1.80
C ARG A 35 -2.50 -18.37 2.89
N LYS A 36 -1.35 -17.71 3.04
CA LYS A 36 -0.30 -18.14 3.97
C LYS A 36 -0.38 -17.48 5.34
N PHE A 37 -0.60 -16.18 5.38
CA PHE A 37 -0.54 -15.37 6.60
C PHE A 37 -1.94 -14.95 7.01
N LEU A 38 -2.72 -15.90 7.54
CA LEU A 38 -4.14 -15.69 7.85
C LEU A 38 -4.36 -14.70 8.99
N LYS A 39 -3.39 -14.57 9.90
CA LYS A 39 -3.44 -13.67 11.07
C LYS A 39 -2.81 -12.30 10.82
N LEU A 40 -2.53 -11.97 9.56
CA LEU A 40 -1.83 -10.73 9.23
C LEU A 40 -2.72 -9.51 9.52
N ARG A 41 -2.23 -8.62 10.38
CA ARG A 41 -2.89 -7.40 10.85
C ARG A 41 -2.26 -6.14 10.28
N SER A 42 -0.97 -6.16 9.98
CA SER A 42 -0.26 -5.06 9.34
C SER A 42 0.44 -5.56 8.08
N LEU A 43 0.21 -4.87 6.97
CA LEU A 43 0.88 -5.10 5.70
C LEU A 43 1.48 -3.78 5.21
N GLU A 44 2.79 -3.77 5.01
CA GLU A 44 3.50 -2.69 4.35
C GLU A 44 4.07 -3.20 3.03
N ILE A 45 3.76 -2.50 1.94
CA ILE A 45 4.17 -2.85 0.57
C ILE A 45 4.99 -1.70 -0.02
N HIS A 46 6.23 -1.97 -0.38
CA HIS A 46 7.06 -1.16 -1.26
C HIS A 46 7.16 -1.85 -2.62
N ARG A 47 6.26 -1.46 -3.52
CA ARG A 47 6.20 -1.95 -4.90
C ARG A 47 6.94 -0.98 -5.80
N PHE A 48 7.98 -1.46 -6.48
CA PHE A 48 8.71 -0.73 -7.52
C PHE A 48 8.29 -1.17 -8.90
N ARG A 49 8.12 -0.26 -9.85
CA ARG A 49 7.77 -0.61 -11.23
C ARG A 49 8.89 -1.38 -11.92
N SER A 50 8.53 -2.18 -12.90
CA SER A 50 9.48 -2.76 -13.86
C SER A 50 9.29 -2.14 -15.23
N SER A 51 10.39 -1.87 -15.92
CA SER A 51 10.37 -1.37 -17.29
C SER A 51 9.80 -2.45 -18.22
N GLY A 52 8.59 -2.22 -18.74
CA GLY A 52 7.96 -3.08 -19.74
C GLY A 52 7.05 -4.19 -19.19
N GLY A 53 6.66 -4.15 -17.91
CA GLY A 53 5.71 -5.09 -17.32
C GLY A 53 4.24 -4.74 -17.58
N ASN A 54 3.38 -5.76 -17.65
CA ASN A 54 1.93 -5.58 -17.58
C ASN A 54 1.57 -5.39 -16.10
N ASP A 55 1.75 -4.15 -15.62
CA ASP A 55 1.50 -3.79 -14.22
C ASP A 55 0.06 -4.17 -13.84
N ILE A 56 -0.11 -4.94 -12.76
CA ILE A 56 -1.44 -5.13 -12.18
C ILE A 56 -1.99 -3.77 -11.75
N THR A 57 -3.31 -3.61 -11.83
CA THR A 57 -3.94 -2.34 -11.47
C THR A 57 -4.04 -2.17 -9.95
N ILE A 58 -4.21 -0.94 -9.49
CA ILE A 58 -4.51 -0.64 -8.08
C ILE A 58 -5.76 -1.39 -7.60
N THR A 59 -6.75 -1.53 -8.49
CA THR A 59 -7.96 -2.33 -8.25
C THR A 59 -7.61 -3.79 -7.98
N ASP A 60 -6.72 -4.39 -8.78
CA ASP A 60 -6.34 -5.79 -8.58
C ASP A 60 -5.52 -5.98 -7.29
N ILE A 61 -4.62 -5.04 -6.95
CA ILE A 61 -3.93 -5.02 -5.65
C ILE A 61 -4.96 -4.98 -4.52
N ALA A 62 -5.91 -4.04 -4.58
CA ALA A 62 -6.94 -3.88 -3.57
C ALA A 62 -7.78 -5.15 -3.39
N LEU A 63 -8.20 -5.79 -4.48
CA LEU A 63 -8.97 -7.04 -4.46
C LEU A 63 -8.20 -8.19 -3.79
N ARG A 64 -6.88 -8.29 -4.03
CA ARG A 64 -6.03 -9.32 -3.43
C ARG A 64 -5.82 -9.06 -1.94
N VAL A 65 -5.51 -7.81 -1.57
CA VAL A 65 -5.32 -7.39 -0.17
C VAL A 65 -6.62 -7.50 0.64
N ALA A 66 -7.79 -7.26 0.03
CA ALA A 66 -9.09 -7.40 0.66
C ALA A 66 -9.36 -8.81 1.22
N ARG A 67 -8.62 -9.83 0.78
CA ARG A 67 -8.71 -11.22 1.27
C ARG A 67 -8.08 -11.42 2.64
N LEU A 68 -7.26 -10.50 3.13
CA LEU A 68 -6.61 -10.58 4.45
C LEU A 68 -7.59 -10.19 5.55
N GLN A 69 -8.45 -11.08 6.03
CA GLN A 69 -9.61 -10.74 6.88
C GLN A 69 -9.30 -9.97 8.18
N ASP A 70 -8.11 -10.17 8.76
CA ASP A 70 -7.70 -9.54 10.01
C ASP A 70 -6.89 -8.24 9.82
N LEU A 71 -6.70 -7.79 8.57
CA LEU A 71 -5.91 -6.59 8.28
C LEU A 71 -6.52 -5.33 8.92
N LEU A 72 -5.71 -4.64 9.73
CA LEU A 72 -6.00 -3.40 10.44
C LEU A 72 -5.20 -2.21 9.91
N THR A 73 -4.02 -2.47 9.34
CA THR A 73 -3.12 -1.45 8.78
C THR A 73 -2.66 -1.87 7.40
N LEU A 74 -2.84 -0.98 6.42
CA LEU A 74 -2.21 -1.06 5.11
C LEU A 74 -1.33 0.17 4.88
N GLN A 75 -0.05 -0.05 4.67
CA GLN A 75 0.91 0.95 4.23
C GLN A 75 1.39 0.57 2.83
N ALA A 76 1.37 1.50 1.87
CA ALA A 76 1.82 1.19 0.52
C ALA A 76 2.59 2.33 -0.16
N TYR A 77 3.78 2.03 -0.65
CA TYR A 77 4.44 2.72 -1.74
C TYR A 77 4.17 1.94 -3.03
N LEU A 78 3.58 2.58 -4.03
CA LEU A 78 3.12 1.93 -5.26
C LEU A 78 3.83 2.42 -6.51
N ASP A 79 4.95 3.14 -6.33
CA ASP A 79 5.81 3.68 -7.39
C ASP A 79 5.00 4.18 -8.59
N THR A 80 4.13 5.15 -8.34
CA THR A 80 3.33 5.77 -9.39
C THR A 80 4.21 6.72 -10.19
N ASP A 81 4.07 6.70 -11.53
CA ASP A 81 4.76 7.60 -12.46
C ASP A 81 4.32 9.06 -12.27
N ILE A 82 4.77 9.68 -11.19
CA ILE A 82 4.54 11.09 -10.93
C ILE A 82 5.76 11.79 -11.50
N THR A 83 5.85 11.78 -12.83
CA THR A 83 7.01 12.31 -13.54
C THR A 83 7.07 13.84 -13.43
N GLU A 84 5.92 14.54 -13.39
CA GLU A 84 5.82 15.98 -13.09
C GLU A 84 4.43 16.33 -12.53
N GLY A 85 4.36 16.96 -11.35
CA GLY A 85 3.11 17.51 -10.79
C GLY A 85 2.88 17.25 -9.29
N HIS A 86 1.75 17.75 -8.77
CA HIS A 86 1.34 17.48 -7.39
C HIS A 86 0.94 16.00 -7.25
N PRO A 87 1.44 15.24 -6.27
CA PRO A 87 1.19 13.80 -6.14
C PRO A 87 -0.22 13.48 -5.63
N PHE A 88 -0.88 14.47 -5.02
CA PHE A 88 -2.13 14.29 -4.31
C PHE A 88 -3.30 13.76 -5.14
N PRO A 89 -3.53 14.15 -6.41
CA PRO A 89 -4.61 13.58 -7.21
C PRO A 89 -4.48 12.08 -7.39
N ILE A 90 -3.28 11.58 -7.70
CA ILE A 90 -3.01 10.15 -7.91
C ILE A 90 -3.08 9.39 -6.58
N LEU A 91 -2.43 9.90 -5.53
CA LEU A 91 -2.51 9.28 -4.20
C LEU A 91 -3.95 9.23 -3.69
N ARG A 92 -4.73 10.30 -3.88
CA ARG A 92 -6.15 10.34 -3.52
C ARG A 92 -6.96 9.31 -4.30
N GLN A 93 -6.76 9.21 -5.60
CA GLN A 93 -7.45 8.23 -6.43
C GLN A 93 -7.13 6.80 -5.97
N ASN A 94 -5.86 6.48 -5.77
CA ASN A 94 -5.42 5.16 -5.31
C ASN A 94 -5.98 4.85 -3.92
N ALA A 95 -5.91 5.80 -2.99
CA ALA A 95 -6.46 5.65 -1.66
C ALA A 95 -7.98 5.45 -1.68
N THR A 96 -8.69 6.13 -2.59
CA THR A 96 -10.14 5.96 -2.76
C THR A 96 -10.47 4.54 -3.22
N ILE A 97 -9.78 4.04 -4.25
CA ILE A 97 -9.96 2.67 -4.76
C ILE A 97 -9.67 1.65 -3.65
N LEU A 98 -8.54 1.78 -2.96
CA LEU A 98 -8.15 0.89 -1.86
C LEU A 98 -9.19 0.91 -0.75
N ALA A 99 -9.57 2.09 -0.26
CA ALA A 99 -10.51 2.20 0.86
C ALA A 99 -11.91 1.68 0.51
N LEU A 100 -12.39 1.91 -0.73
CA LEU A 100 -13.67 1.40 -1.20
C LEU A 100 -13.70 -0.12 -1.34
N ILE A 101 -12.63 -0.73 -1.84
CA ILE A 101 -12.57 -2.18 -2.04
C ILE A 101 -12.30 -2.91 -0.72
N LEU A 102 -11.43 -2.34 0.13
CA LEU A 102 -11.14 -2.91 1.45
C LEU A 102 -12.34 -2.77 2.39
N ALA A 103 -13.10 -1.66 2.28
CA ALA A 103 -14.40 -1.41 2.94
C ALA A 103 -14.48 -1.81 4.43
N ARG A 104 -13.38 -1.63 5.18
CA ARG A 104 -13.28 -2.11 6.56
C ARG A 104 -13.37 -1.00 7.58
N PRO A 105 -14.27 -1.10 8.57
CA PRO A 105 -14.28 -0.22 9.71
C PRO A 105 -12.94 -0.28 10.46
N GLY A 106 -12.34 0.87 10.73
CA GLY A 106 -11.12 0.97 11.53
C GLY A 106 -9.82 0.57 10.81
N LEU A 107 -9.88 0.16 9.53
CA LEU A 107 -8.68 -0.02 8.72
C LEU A 107 -7.98 1.33 8.55
N LYS A 108 -6.70 1.36 8.91
CA LYS A 108 -5.85 2.52 8.70
C LYS A 108 -5.06 2.35 7.40
N LEU A 109 -5.09 3.36 6.55
CA LEU A 109 -4.46 3.35 5.23
C LEU A 109 -3.45 4.48 5.13
N TRP A 110 -2.22 4.17 4.72
CA TRP A 110 -1.23 5.18 4.38
C TRP A 110 -0.63 4.89 3.01
N LEU A 111 -0.41 5.95 2.24
CA LEU A 111 0.36 5.86 1.00
C LEU A 111 1.64 6.68 1.13
N LEU A 112 2.76 6.07 0.72
CA LEU A 112 4.04 6.74 0.66
C LEU A 112 4.14 7.51 -0.65
N HIS A 113 4.54 8.77 -0.56
CA HIS A 113 5.04 9.52 -1.68
C HIS A 113 6.55 9.70 -1.52
N VAL A 114 7.29 9.47 -2.60
CA VAL A 114 8.72 9.81 -2.68
C VAL A 114 8.82 10.96 -3.66
N GLY A 115 9.15 12.15 -3.16
CA GLY A 115 9.30 13.37 -3.93
C GLY A 115 10.72 13.60 -4.44
N HIS A 116 10.94 14.77 -5.05
CA HIS A 116 12.30 15.20 -5.42
C HIS A 116 13.18 15.39 -4.17
N GLN A 117 14.48 15.12 -4.31
CA GLN A 117 15.50 15.22 -3.24
C GLN A 117 15.32 14.23 -2.08
N TYR A 118 14.77 13.04 -2.35
CA TYR A 118 14.61 11.96 -1.37
C TYR A 118 13.65 12.28 -0.20
N ASP A 119 12.76 13.27 -0.35
CA ASP A 119 11.70 13.50 0.63
C ASP A 119 10.63 12.40 0.51
N ALA A 120 10.70 11.43 1.43
CA ALA A 120 9.75 10.33 1.52
C ALA A 120 8.76 10.61 2.64
N LYS A 121 7.48 10.75 2.30
CA LYS A 121 6.42 11.10 3.25
C LYS A 121 5.22 10.18 3.17
N TRP A 122 4.86 9.61 4.32
CA TRP A 122 3.63 8.86 4.50
C TRP A 122 2.43 9.80 4.65
N TYR A 123 1.39 9.55 3.87
CA TYR A 123 0.13 10.27 3.96
C TYR A 123 -0.96 9.33 4.48
N PRO A 124 -1.52 9.58 5.69
CA PRO A 124 -2.68 8.85 6.16
C PRO A 124 -3.91 9.22 5.34
N PHE A 125 -4.70 8.23 4.95
CA PHE A 125 -5.95 8.42 4.22
C PHE A 125 -7.11 7.82 5.00
N ARG A 126 -8.24 8.51 4.97
CA ARG A 126 -9.54 8.02 5.43
C ARG A 126 -10.57 8.18 4.33
N LEU A 127 -11.50 7.25 4.24
CA LEU A 127 -12.65 7.37 3.34
C LEU A 127 -13.68 8.31 3.95
N VAL A 128 -14.09 9.32 3.19
CA VAL A 128 -15.17 10.24 3.57
C VAL A 128 -16.36 9.97 2.66
N ALA A 129 -17.52 9.69 3.28
CA ALA A 129 -18.75 9.51 2.55
C ALA A 129 -19.15 10.80 1.83
N GLY A 130 -19.67 10.65 0.61
CA GLY A 130 -20.28 11.75 -0.12
C GLY A 130 -21.37 12.43 0.71
N ARG A 131 -21.32 13.76 0.79
CA ARG A 131 -22.25 14.55 1.62
C ARG A 131 -23.63 14.73 0.98
N THR A 132 -23.75 14.40 -0.31
CA THR A 132 -24.98 14.49 -1.11
C THR A 132 -25.14 13.23 -1.97
N ILE A 133 -26.35 12.98 -2.47
CA ILE A 133 -26.69 11.82 -3.33
C ILE A 133 -25.82 11.79 -4.60
N ASP A 134 -25.32 12.95 -5.04
CA ASP A 134 -24.49 13.10 -6.25
C ASP A 134 -22.97 13.12 -5.96
N MET A 135 -22.54 13.09 -4.69
CA MET A 135 -21.11 13.04 -4.34
C MET A 135 -20.68 11.60 -4.13
N GLU A 136 -19.70 11.15 -4.92
CA GLU A 136 -19.03 9.88 -4.69
C GLU A 136 -18.16 9.95 -3.42
N SER A 137 -18.06 8.82 -2.71
CA SER A 137 -17.13 8.68 -1.57
C SER A 137 -15.69 8.83 -2.06
N GLN A 138 -14.91 9.65 -1.37
CA GLN A 138 -13.52 9.93 -1.73
C GLN A 138 -12.61 9.83 -0.51
N ALA A 139 -11.37 9.41 -0.75
CA ALA A 139 -10.35 9.46 0.28
C ALA A 139 -9.89 10.90 0.51
N GLU A 140 -9.65 11.25 1.77
CA GLU A 140 -9.03 12.51 2.17
C GLU A 140 -7.83 12.22 3.06
N VAL A 141 -6.85 13.13 3.03
CA VAL A 141 -5.71 13.04 3.95
C VAL A 141 -6.21 13.29 5.36
N ASP A 142 -5.89 12.37 6.28
CA ASP A 142 -6.26 12.52 7.68
C ASP A 142 -5.21 13.36 8.42
N SER A 143 -5.47 14.66 8.55
CA SER A 143 -4.58 15.59 9.26
C SER A 143 -4.40 15.28 10.75
N SER A 144 -5.17 14.35 11.32
CA SER A 144 -5.05 13.91 12.71
C SER A 144 -4.19 12.64 12.87
N GLY A 145 -3.83 11.99 11.76
CA GLY A 145 -2.95 10.83 11.78
C GLY A 145 -1.51 11.24 12.07
N SER A 146 -0.99 10.86 13.24
CA SER A 146 0.45 10.84 13.49
C SER A 146 1.13 9.99 12.41
N SER A 147 2.33 10.38 11.97
CA SER A 147 3.19 9.49 11.18
C SER A 147 3.25 8.12 11.87
N PRO A 148 3.26 6.99 11.13
CA PRO A 148 3.45 5.69 11.74
C PRO A 148 4.68 5.75 12.65
N GLU A 149 4.47 5.55 13.95
CA GLU A 149 5.55 5.61 14.95
C GLU A 149 6.61 4.57 14.56
N GLY A 150 7.82 5.03 14.21
CA GLY A 150 8.96 4.16 13.91
C GLY A 150 9.54 4.26 12.49
N VAL A 151 8.97 5.05 11.58
CA VAL A 151 9.58 5.25 10.25
C VAL A 151 10.70 6.29 10.33
N SER A 152 11.91 5.82 10.63
CA SER A 152 13.13 6.51 10.17
C SER A 152 13.10 6.45 8.65
N ALA A 153 12.89 7.61 8.00
CA ALA A 153 13.29 7.74 6.61
C ALA A 153 14.78 7.37 6.57
N TYR A 154 15.10 6.24 5.93
CA TYR A 154 16.46 5.74 5.83
C TYR A 154 17.36 6.88 5.32
N PRO A 155 18.37 7.35 6.08
CA PRO A 155 19.46 8.05 5.44
C PRO A 155 20.21 6.96 4.67
N TYR A 156 20.21 7.05 3.34
CA TYR A 156 21.23 6.35 2.57
C TYR A 156 22.57 6.93 3.03
N ASP A 157 23.25 6.23 3.93
CA ASP A 157 24.70 6.39 4.09
C ASP A 157 25.32 5.89 2.79
N ASP A 158 25.89 6.81 2.03
CA ASP A 158 26.83 6.55 0.95
C ASP A 158 27.92 5.59 1.47
N TYR A 159 27.85 4.33 1.08
CA TYR A 159 28.99 3.43 1.14
C TYR A 159 29.18 2.71 -0.20
N LEU A 160 30.29 3.14 -0.83
CA LEU A 160 31.10 2.57 -1.92
C LEU A 160 30.76 3.00 -3.36
#